data_AF-A0A965PJU6-F1
#
_entry.id   AF-A0A965PJU6-F1
#
_cell.length_a   1.000
_cell.length_b   1.000
_cell.length_c   1.000
_cell.angle_alpha   90.00
_cell.angle_beta   90.00
_cell.angle_gamma   90.00
#
_symmetry.space_group_name_H-M   'P 1'
#
loop_
_entity.id
_entity.type
_entity.pdbx_description
1 polymer ?
#
loop_
_entity_poly.entity_id
_entity_poly.type
_entity_poly.pdbx_seq_one_letter_code
_entity_poly.pdbx_strand_id
1 'polypeptide(L)'
;MTLFEIKGERYGYPDNWHDITATRYLEYLRDIEPGYPKEISDLHKAHTMLQEVEPDIEKWERKMGMTRARIIEAIHEGTAPKKCALTFPELYRQCMEAKAIIADVESRTGVLWRANTYFPYLARVVSHFTGVPYEVCTNDIELGTLEFLASKVNAVFTQPPPDEQKSTYHIAGEVYSLPGDLMKKSTLIEFAEAAQFEQDLQSVRNGNATAMLNVTAVLLRPLGVAYSEEQYQRNMATFAQHLTMYDLYQVAFFLRALSMRYALAFLTYTVEGETAPGIDT
;
A
#
# COMPACT_ATOMS: atom_id res chain seq x y z
N MET A 1 3.00 16.97 10.85
CA MET A 1 2.25 16.46 12.02
C MET A 1 1.38 17.57 12.58
N THR A 2 0.07 17.32 12.71
CA THR A 2 -0.88 18.27 13.30
C THR A 2 -1.12 17.93 14.75
N LEU A 3 -1.08 18.93 15.63
CA LEU A 3 -1.27 18.77 17.07
C LEU A 3 -2.73 18.94 17.48
N PHE A 4 -3.15 18.19 18.51
CA PHE A 4 -4.46 18.30 19.15
C PHE A 4 -4.33 18.02 20.66
N GLU A 5 -5.39 18.28 21.41
CA GLU A 5 -5.40 18.14 22.86
C GLU A 5 -6.54 17.22 23.32
N ILE A 6 -6.23 16.29 24.23
CA ILE A 6 -7.22 15.45 24.92
C ILE A 6 -6.93 15.58 26.41
N LYS A 7 -7.93 16.02 27.19
CA LYS A 7 -7.84 16.13 28.66
C LYS A 7 -6.60 16.91 29.16
N GLY A 8 -6.16 17.94 28.43
CA GLY A 8 -4.99 18.75 28.78
C GLY A 8 -3.64 18.18 28.33
N GLU A 9 -3.62 16.98 27.74
CA GLU A 9 -2.42 16.39 27.15
C GLU A 9 -2.39 16.61 25.64
N ARG A 10 -1.19 16.94 25.12
CA ARG A 10 -0.99 17.22 23.70
C ARG A 10 -0.54 15.97 22.96
N TYR A 11 -1.24 15.70 21.87
CA TYR A 11 -0.98 14.61 20.95
C TYR A 11 -0.83 15.15 19.52
N GLY A 12 -0.40 14.31 18.60
CA GLY A 12 -0.33 14.68 17.19
C GLY A 12 -0.71 13.52 16.29
N TYR A 13 -1.28 13.81 15.12
CA TYR A 13 -1.52 12.82 14.08
C TYR A 13 -0.68 13.15 12.82
N PRO A 14 -0.26 12.14 12.05
CA PRO A 14 0.56 12.35 10.87
C PRO A 14 -0.24 13.04 9.76
N ASP A 15 0.39 13.96 9.04
CA ASP A 15 -0.18 14.62 7.86
C ASP A 15 0.35 14.00 6.55
N ASN A 16 1.53 13.39 6.60
CA ASN A 16 2.20 12.80 5.43
C ASN A 16 3.16 11.67 5.84
N TRP A 17 3.79 11.03 4.85
CA TRP A 17 4.66 9.86 5.04
C TRP A 17 5.97 10.17 5.78
N HIS A 18 6.39 11.44 5.88
CA HIS A 18 7.55 11.83 6.69
C HIS A 18 7.24 11.88 8.19
N ASP A 19 5.97 12.05 8.57
CA ASP A 19 5.55 12.08 9.98
C ASP A 19 5.48 10.68 10.61
N ILE A 20 5.58 9.62 9.79
CA ILE A 20 5.46 8.23 10.23
C ILE A 20 6.83 7.56 10.12
N THR A 21 7.30 6.97 11.21
CA THR A 21 8.51 6.13 11.15
C THR A 21 8.23 4.82 10.43
N ALA A 22 9.21 4.31 9.69
CA ALA A 22 9.16 3.03 9.00
C ALA A 22 8.72 1.91 9.96
N THR A 23 9.32 1.84 11.15
CA THR A 23 8.95 0.87 12.19
C THR A 23 7.48 0.94 12.56
N ARG A 24 6.97 2.15 12.84
CA ARG A 24 5.57 2.32 13.22
C ARG A 24 4.64 1.87 12.09
N TYR A 25 4.97 2.17 10.84
CA TYR A 25 4.20 1.66 9.71
C TYR A 25 4.26 0.13 9.59
N LEU A 26 5.43 -0.47 9.76
CA LEU A 26 5.61 -1.93 9.66
C LEU A 26 4.93 -2.69 10.80
N GLU A 27 4.94 -2.14 12.03
CA GLU A 27 4.18 -2.66 13.16
C GLU A 27 2.67 -2.60 12.90
N TYR A 28 2.19 -1.51 12.30
CA TYR A 28 0.80 -1.41 11.88
C TYR A 28 0.42 -2.52 10.90
N LEU A 29 1.22 -2.74 9.85
CA LEU A 29 0.98 -3.82 8.87
C LEU A 29 1.01 -5.21 9.50
N ARG A 30 1.81 -5.42 10.54
CA ARG A 30 1.93 -6.72 11.21
C ARG A 30 0.79 -6.98 12.20
N ASP A 31 0.48 -5.99 13.03
CA ASP A 31 -0.29 -6.22 14.26
C ASP A 31 -1.71 -5.63 14.21
N ILE A 32 -1.95 -4.63 13.35
CA ILE A 32 -3.21 -3.88 13.34
C ILE A 32 -3.98 -4.06 12.04
N GLU A 33 -3.33 -3.85 10.88
CA GLU A 33 -3.93 -3.95 9.54
C GLU A 33 -4.65 -5.29 9.32
N PRO A 34 -4.10 -6.45 9.73
CA PRO A 34 -4.79 -7.73 9.50
C PRO A 34 -6.13 -7.85 10.25
N GLY A 35 -6.32 -7.00 11.29
CA GLY A 35 -7.57 -6.88 12.02
C GLY A 35 -8.59 -5.93 11.36
N TYR A 36 -8.31 -5.38 10.17
CA TYR A 36 -9.25 -4.53 9.44
C TYR A 36 -10.52 -5.33 9.12
N PRO A 37 -11.71 -4.83 9.49
CA PRO A 37 -12.93 -5.61 9.32
C PRO A 37 -13.21 -5.86 7.84
N LYS A 38 -13.32 -7.15 7.47
CA LYS A 38 -13.56 -7.60 6.10
C LYS A 38 -14.83 -6.95 5.53
N GLU A 39 -15.86 -6.79 6.36
CA GLU A 39 -17.11 -6.11 6.03
C GLU A 39 -16.89 -4.72 5.43
N ILE A 40 -15.96 -3.92 5.99
CA ILE A 40 -15.67 -2.59 5.46
C ILE A 40 -14.88 -2.69 4.15
N SER A 41 -13.98 -3.66 4.02
CA SER A 41 -13.27 -3.92 2.75
C SER A 41 -14.25 -4.30 1.64
N ASP A 42 -15.21 -5.17 1.93
CA ASP A 42 -16.23 -5.63 1.00
C ASP A 42 -17.17 -4.48 0.60
N LEU A 43 -17.59 -3.63 1.55
CA LEU A 43 -18.36 -2.42 1.26
C LEU A 43 -17.59 -1.43 0.37
N HIS A 44 -16.31 -1.19 0.67
CA HIS A 44 -15.50 -0.29 -0.14
C HIS A 44 -15.38 -0.78 -1.58
N LYS A 45 -15.07 -2.07 -1.78
CA LYS A 45 -15.00 -2.69 -3.12
C LYS A 45 -16.33 -2.58 -3.87
N ALA A 46 -17.44 -2.87 -3.20
CA ALA A 46 -18.77 -2.78 -3.82
C ALA A 46 -19.13 -1.34 -4.21
N HIS A 47 -18.83 -0.35 -3.35
CA HIS A 47 -19.04 1.06 -3.68
C HIS A 47 -18.17 1.53 -4.85
N THR A 48 -16.89 1.15 -4.89
CA THR A 48 -16.00 1.46 -6.02
C THR A 48 -16.53 0.86 -7.32
N MET A 49 -16.95 -0.41 -7.30
CA MET A 49 -17.57 -1.06 -8.45
C MET A 49 -18.81 -0.29 -8.93
N LEU A 50 -19.68 0.14 -8.01
CA LEU A 50 -20.84 0.97 -8.38
C LEU A 50 -20.43 2.31 -8.99
N GLN A 51 -19.44 3.00 -8.43
CA GLN A 51 -18.96 4.27 -8.97
C GLN A 51 -18.42 4.12 -10.40
N GLU A 52 -17.82 2.98 -10.72
CA GLU A 52 -17.30 2.68 -12.06
C GLU A 52 -18.43 2.32 -13.05
N VAL A 53 -19.39 1.48 -12.65
CA VAL A 53 -20.39 0.91 -13.58
C VAL A 53 -21.65 1.75 -13.76
N GLU A 54 -22.08 2.48 -12.72
CA GLU A 54 -23.35 3.21 -12.70
C GLU A 54 -23.42 4.31 -13.79
N PRO A 55 -22.36 5.09 -14.05
CA PRO A 55 -22.39 6.10 -15.12
C PRO A 55 -22.65 5.52 -16.52
N ASP A 56 -22.10 4.34 -16.81
CA ASP A 56 -22.31 3.66 -18.09
C ASP A 56 -23.71 3.04 -18.17
N ILE A 57 -24.25 2.53 -17.08
CA ILE A 57 -25.65 2.08 -17.02
C ILE A 57 -26.59 3.25 -17.31
N GLU A 58 -26.42 4.39 -16.62
CA GLU A 58 -27.25 5.57 -16.83
C GLU A 58 -27.15 6.13 -18.26
N LYS A 59 -25.97 6.02 -18.87
CA LYS A 59 -25.76 6.40 -20.27
C LYS A 59 -26.56 5.51 -21.22
N TRP A 60 -26.65 4.21 -20.95
CA TRP A 60 -27.48 3.29 -21.71
C TRP A 60 -28.98 3.52 -21.46
N GLU A 61 -29.39 3.76 -20.22
CA GLU A 61 -30.78 4.14 -19.87
C GLU A 61 -31.23 5.38 -20.65
N ARG A 62 -30.38 6.42 -20.69
CA ARG A 62 -30.63 7.64 -21.47
C ARG A 62 -30.68 7.37 -22.98
N LYS A 63 -29.77 6.56 -23.50
CA LYS A 63 -29.70 6.25 -24.94
C LYS A 63 -30.89 5.43 -25.42
N MET A 64 -31.38 4.52 -24.59
CA MET A 64 -32.47 3.60 -24.92
C MET A 64 -33.84 4.16 -24.53
N GLY A 65 -33.90 5.20 -23.70
CA GLY A 65 -35.15 5.79 -23.21
C GLY A 65 -35.94 4.85 -22.30
N MET A 66 -35.27 3.91 -21.62
CA MET A 66 -35.89 2.90 -20.78
C MET A 66 -35.01 2.58 -19.57
N THR A 67 -35.60 1.99 -18.53
CA THR A 67 -34.86 1.62 -17.32
C THR A 67 -33.95 0.42 -17.57
N ARG A 68 -32.90 0.27 -16.77
CA ARG A 68 -31.94 -0.84 -16.86
C ARG A 68 -32.58 -2.22 -16.84
N ALA A 69 -33.65 -2.42 -16.06
CA ALA A 69 -34.40 -3.67 -16.03
C ALA A 69 -35.07 -3.93 -17.39
N ARG A 70 -35.66 -2.90 -18.01
CA ARG A 70 -36.27 -2.99 -19.33
C ARG A 70 -35.24 -3.20 -20.44
N ILE A 71 -34.02 -2.68 -20.30
CA ILE A 71 -32.92 -2.98 -21.24
C ILE A 71 -32.57 -4.48 -21.21
N ILE A 72 -32.49 -5.09 -20.03
CA ILE A 72 -32.24 -6.54 -19.91
C ILE A 72 -33.38 -7.36 -20.52
N GLU A 73 -34.64 -6.98 -20.27
CA GLU A 73 -35.80 -7.61 -20.91
C GLU A 73 -35.71 -7.52 -22.45
N ALA A 74 -35.44 -6.34 -22.99
CA ALA A 74 -35.27 -6.13 -24.43
C ALA A 74 -34.10 -6.94 -25.03
N ILE A 75 -33.04 -7.18 -24.25
CA ILE A 75 -31.93 -8.06 -24.66
C ILE A 75 -32.40 -9.52 -24.73
N HIS A 76 -33.15 -10.00 -23.73
CA HIS A 76 -33.70 -11.37 -23.73
C HIS A 76 -34.72 -11.59 -24.86
N GLU A 77 -35.52 -10.57 -25.18
CA GLU A 77 -36.49 -10.59 -26.27
C GLU A 77 -35.83 -10.44 -27.66
N GLY A 78 -34.53 -10.15 -27.73
CA GLY A 78 -33.80 -9.95 -28.98
C GLY A 78 -34.14 -8.64 -29.69
N THR A 79 -34.79 -7.69 -29.01
CA THR A 79 -35.19 -6.39 -29.55
C THR A 79 -34.15 -5.30 -29.32
N ALA A 80 -33.15 -5.55 -28.46
CA ALA A 80 -32.07 -4.61 -28.17
C ALA A 80 -31.00 -4.54 -29.29
N PRO A 81 -30.36 -3.38 -29.51
CA PRO A 81 -29.23 -3.26 -30.43
C PRO A 81 -28.08 -4.21 -30.07
N LYS A 82 -27.42 -4.80 -31.09
CA LYS A 82 -26.32 -5.76 -30.91
C LYS A 82 -25.21 -5.27 -29.96
N LYS A 83 -24.85 -3.99 -30.04
CA LYS A 83 -23.85 -3.39 -29.14
C LYS A 83 -24.32 -3.36 -27.67
N CYS A 84 -25.61 -3.09 -27.45
CA CYS A 84 -26.20 -3.10 -26.11
C CYS A 84 -26.21 -4.52 -25.55
N ALA A 85 -26.65 -5.51 -26.34
CA ALA A 85 -26.67 -6.92 -25.94
C ALA A 85 -25.29 -7.49 -25.62
N LEU A 86 -24.21 -6.95 -26.21
CA LEU A 86 -22.84 -7.38 -25.94
C LEU A 86 -22.28 -6.82 -24.62
N THR A 87 -22.56 -5.55 -24.30
CA THR A 87 -21.87 -4.84 -23.21
C THR A 87 -22.71 -4.64 -21.96
N PHE A 88 -24.02 -4.40 -22.12
CA PHE A 88 -24.91 -4.05 -21.02
C PHE A 88 -25.12 -5.17 -19.99
N PRO A 89 -25.20 -6.48 -20.36
CA PRO A 89 -25.41 -7.54 -19.39
C PRO A 89 -24.32 -7.62 -18.32
N GLU A 90 -23.05 -7.43 -18.70
CA GLU A 90 -21.94 -7.50 -17.75
C GLU A 90 -21.95 -6.29 -16.80
N LEU A 91 -22.18 -5.08 -17.32
CA LEU A 91 -22.34 -3.88 -16.48
C LEU A 91 -23.50 -4.05 -15.48
N TYR A 92 -24.63 -4.57 -15.95
CA TYR A 92 -25.79 -4.81 -15.11
C TYR A 92 -25.50 -5.87 -14.04
N ARG A 93 -24.83 -6.97 -14.42
CA ARG A 93 -24.40 -8.03 -13.49
C ARG A 93 -23.53 -7.47 -12.37
N GLN A 94 -22.51 -6.67 -12.71
CA GLN A 94 -21.61 -6.02 -11.75
C GLN A 94 -22.36 -5.06 -10.80
N CYS A 95 -23.28 -4.24 -11.35
CA CYS A 95 -24.13 -3.36 -10.53
C CYS A 95 -24.98 -4.15 -9.52
N MET A 96 -25.60 -5.26 -9.97
CA MET A 96 -26.44 -6.08 -9.11
C MET A 96 -25.63 -6.84 -8.05
N GLU A 97 -24.45 -7.35 -8.42
CA GLU A 97 -23.51 -8.00 -7.50
C GLU A 97 -23.07 -7.03 -6.39
N ALA A 98 -22.64 -5.81 -6.76
CA ALA A 98 -22.24 -4.80 -5.79
C ALA A 98 -23.39 -4.40 -4.84
N LYS A 99 -24.61 -4.23 -5.36
CA LYS A 99 -25.79 -3.94 -4.53
C LYS A 99 -26.13 -5.09 -3.58
N ALA A 100 -25.97 -6.33 -4.01
CA ALA A 100 -26.20 -7.50 -3.17
C ALA A 100 -25.18 -7.58 -2.03
N ILE A 101 -23.90 -7.29 -2.30
CA ILE A 101 -22.84 -7.23 -1.27
C ILE A 101 -23.16 -6.14 -0.24
N ILE A 102 -23.53 -4.93 -0.69
CA ILE A 102 -23.87 -3.82 0.21
C ILE A 102 -25.04 -4.23 1.11
N ALA A 103 -26.12 -4.76 0.54
CA ALA A 103 -27.29 -5.17 1.30
C ALA A 103 -26.97 -6.29 2.33
N ASP A 104 -26.17 -7.29 1.94
CA ASP A 104 -25.73 -8.35 2.85
C ASP A 104 -24.92 -7.78 4.02
N VAL A 105 -23.91 -6.96 3.73
CA VAL A 105 -23.06 -6.39 4.78
C VAL A 105 -23.86 -5.46 5.69
N GLU A 106 -24.70 -4.58 5.14
CA GLU A 106 -25.55 -3.68 5.95
C GLU A 106 -26.50 -4.46 6.87
N SER A 107 -27.02 -5.61 6.41
CA SER A 107 -27.90 -6.46 7.22
C SER A 107 -27.23 -7.02 8.48
N ARG A 108 -25.90 -7.15 8.48
CA ARG A 108 -25.11 -7.76 9.56
C ARG A 108 -24.15 -6.79 10.29
N THR A 109 -24.06 -5.53 9.87
CA THR A 109 -23.13 -4.51 10.42
C THR A 109 -23.82 -3.37 11.18
N GLY A 110 -24.88 -3.70 11.93
CA GLY A 110 -25.61 -2.75 12.77
C GLY A 110 -24.77 -2.13 13.91
N VAL A 111 -25.43 -1.33 14.75
CA VAL A 111 -24.80 -0.55 15.84
C VAL A 111 -23.92 -1.41 16.76
N LEU A 112 -24.40 -2.61 17.15
CA LEU A 112 -23.64 -3.52 18.02
C LEU A 112 -22.36 -4.04 17.35
N TRP A 113 -22.41 -4.32 16.05
CA TRP A 113 -21.22 -4.73 15.31
C TRP A 113 -20.20 -3.58 15.25
N ARG A 114 -20.66 -2.35 14.99
CA ARG A 114 -19.77 -1.17 14.98
C ARG A 114 -19.09 -0.98 16.34
N ALA A 115 -19.85 -1.09 17.43
CA ALA A 115 -19.34 -0.98 18.80
C ALA A 115 -18.30 -2.06 19.15
N ASN A 116 -18.50 -3.30 18.72
CA ASN A 116 -17.66 -4.43 19.11
C ASN A 116 -16.51 -4.74 18.14
N THR A 117 -16.58 -4.24 16.90
CA THR A 117 -15.63 -4.61 15.83
C THR A 117 -14.98 -3.38 15.23
N TYR A 118 -15.77 -2.44 14.71
CA TYR A 118 -15.24 -1.31 13.95
C TYR A 118 -14.57 -0.25 14.83
N PHE A 119 -15.24 0.26 15.86
CA PHE A 119 -14.68 1.28 16.73
C PHE A 119 -13.43 0.81 17.51
N PRO A 120 -13.39 -0.44 18.04
CA PRO A 120 -12.16 -0.97 18.63
C PRO A 120 -11.00 -1.02 17.63
N TYR A 121 -11.26 -1.35 16.36
CA TYR A 121 -10.24 -1.28 15.31
C TYR A 121 -9.74 0.17 15.13
N LEU A 122 -10.65 1.15 14.98
CA LEU A 122 -10.27 2.55 14.84
C LEU A 122 -9.46 3.06 16.06
N ALA A 123 -9.84 2.66 17.27
CA ALA A 123 -9.11 2.99 18.49
C ALA A 123 -7.68 2.45 18.48
N ARG A 124 -7.44 1.23 17.97
CA ARG A 124 -6.08 0.70 17.79
C ARG A 124 -5.27 1.54 16.79
N VAL A 125 -5.87 1.88 15.65
CA VAL A 125 -5.22 2.72 14.63
C VAL A 125 -4.84 4.09 15.19
N VAL A 126 -5.80 4.78 15.81
CA VAL A 126 -5.57 6.11 16.40
C VAL A 126 -4.53 6.03 17.49
N SER A 127 -4.64 5.06 18.40
CA SER A 127 -3.68 4.89 19.49
C SER A 127 -2.25 4.72 18.96
N HIS A 128 -2.08 3.83 17.98
CA HIS A 128 -0.78 3.52 17.40
C HIS A 128 -0.12 4.72 16.71
N PHE A 129 -0.88 5.48 15.91
CA PHE A 129 -0.31 6.57 15.12
C PHE A 129 -0.22 7.91 15.86
N THR A 130 -1.06 8.12 16.87
CA THR A 130 -1.11 9.39 17.61
C THR A 130 -0.44 9.36 18.98
N GLY A 131 -0.21 8.16 19.52
CA GLY A 131 0.30 7.96 20.88
C GLY A 131 -0.76 8.14 21.97
N VAL A 132 -2.01 8.43 21.62
CA VAL A 132 -3.12 8.45 22.59
C VAL A 132 -3.32 7.03 23.16
N PRO A 133 -3.39 6.83 24.48
CA PRO A 133 -3.62 5.50 25.05
C PRO A 133 -4.92 4.87 24.53
N TYR A 134 -4.89 3.56 24.28
CA TYR A 134 -6.05 2.84 23.73
C TYR A 134 -7.30 2.98 24.61
N GLU A 135 -7.12 2.96 25.94
CA GLU A 135 -8.19 3.13 26.92
C GLU A 135 -8.83 4.52 26.85
N VAL A 136 -8.04 5.54 26.51
CA VAL A 136 -8.54 6.90 26.30
C VAL A 136 -9.35 6.92 24.98
N CYS A 137 -8.83 6.29 23.93
CA CYS A 137 -9.55 6.17 22.66
C CYS A 137 -10.91 5.47 22.78
N THR A 138 -11.06 4.50 23.69
CA THR A 138 -12.30 3.73 23.84
C THR A 138 -13.29 4.32 24.84
N ASN A 139 -12.82 4.99 25.90
CA ASN A 139 -13.69 5.44 27.00
C ASN A 139 -13.93 6.94 27.03
N ASP A 140 -13.00 7.74 26.48
CA ASP A 140 -12.92 9.18 26.77
C ASP A 140 -13.06 10.07 25.54
N ILE A 141 -12.89 9.51 24.34
CA ILE A 141 -13.05 10.24 23.08
C ILE A 141 -14.45 9.99 22.53
N GLU A 142 -15.12 11.07 22.13
CA GLU A 142 -16.39 10.97 21.39
C GLU A 142 -16.20 10.24 20.05
N LEU A 143 -17.16 9.38 19.68
CA LEU A 143 -17.04 8.55 18.47
C LEU A 143 -16.76 9.35 17.21
N GLY A 144 -17.40 10.52 17.03
CA GLY A 144 -17.14 11.38 15.87
C GLY A 144 -15.71 11.92 15.82
N THR A 145 -15.10 12.17 16.98
CA THR A 145 -13.68 12.58 17.07
C THR A 145 -12.76 11.39 16.77
N LEU A 146 -13.09 10.20 17.26
CA LEU A 146 -12.33 8.98 16.95
C LEU A 146 -12.34 8.67 15.44
N GLU A 147 -13.51 8.73 14.82
CA GLU A 147 -13.66 8.57 13.36
C GLU A 147 -12.90 9.63 12.59
N PHE A 148 -12.96 10.89 13.03
CA PHE A 148 -12.20 11.97 12.44
C PHE A 148 -10.68 11.69 12.49
N LEU A 149 -10.14 11.36 13.66
CA LEU A 149 -8.71 11.06 13.82
C LEU A 149 -8.29 9.86 12.97
N ALA A 150 -9.06 8.78 12.98
CA ALA A 150 -8.79 7.61 12.17
C ALA A 150 -8.83 7.94 10.66
N SER A 151 -9.76 8.79 10.23
CA SER A 151 -9.84 9.25 8.84
C SER A 151 -8.60 10.05 8.43
N LYS A 152 -8.06 10.88 9.33
CA LYS A 152 -6.82 11.64 9.09
C LYS A 152 -5.62 10.71 8.94
N VAL A 153 -5.47 9.74 9.83
CA VAL A 153 -4.41 8.72 9.72
C VAL A 153 -4.53 7.93 8.42
N ASN A 154 -5.72 7.44 8.09
CA ASN A 154 -5.94 6.63 6.89
C ASN A 154 -5.71 7.42 5.59
N ALA A 155 -6.04 8.72 5.58
CA ALA A 155 -5.83 9.57 4.43
C ALA A 155 -4.35 9.64 4.02
N VAL A 156 -3.42 9.56 4.98
CA VAL A 156 -1.98 9.53 4.71
C VAL A 156 -1.63 8.37 3.79
N PHE A 157 -2.17 7.17 4.02
CA PHE A 157 -1.87 5.98 3.21
C PHE A 157 -2.46 6.03 1.79
N THR A 158 -3.48 6.86 1.57
CA THR A 158 -4.12 7.02 0.25
C THR A 158 -3.40 8.00 -0.67
N GLN A 159 -2.38 8.70 -0.16
CA GLN A 159 -1.64 9.73 -0.88
C GLN A 159 -0.15 9.36 -0.91
N PRO A 160 0.25 8.39 -1.75
CA PRO A 160 1.66 8.05 -1.89
C PRO A 160 2.45 9.26 -2.40
N PRO A 161 3.69 9.47 -1.90
CA PRO A 161 4.56 10.49 -2.43
C PRO A 161 4.94 10.20 -3.89
N PRO A 162 5.36 11.22 -4.66
CA PRO A 162 5.91 10.98 -5.99
C PRO A 162 7.15 10.08 -5.91
N ASP A 163 7.33 9.27 -6.94
CA ASP A 163 8.53 8.45 -7.07
C ASP A 163 9.74 9.34 -7.38
N GLU A 164 10.75 9.31 -6.51
CA GLU A 164 11.98 10.09 -6.67
C GLU A 164 13.18 9.15 -6.88
N GLN A 165 14.03 9.45 -7.86
CA GLN A 165 15.33 8.77 -8.00
C GLN A 165 16.34 9.33 -6.98
N LYS A 166 16.02 9.14 -5.69
CA LYS A 166 16.80 9.62 -4.57
C LYS A 166 17.98 8.66 -4.32
N SER A 167 19.21 9.17 -4.44
CA SER A 167 20.44 8.40 -4.19
C SER A 167 21.00 8.60 -2.79
N THR A 168 20.57 9.66 -2.08
CA THR A 168 21.05 10.02 -0.74
C THR A 168 19.90 10.29 0.23
N TYR A 169 20.08 9.90 1.49
CA TYR A 169 19.07 9.93 2.54
C TYR A 169 19.66 10.60 3.77
N HIS A 170 18.94 11.57 4.33
CA HIS A 170 19.34 12.26 5.56
C HIS A 170 18.59 11.64 6.73
N ILE A 171 19.26 10.84 7.54
CA ILE A 171 18.65 10.08 8.64
C ILE A 171 19.43 10.35 9.92
N ALA A 172 18.74 10.82 10.97
CA ALA A 172 19.35 11.16 12.26
C ALA A 172 20.54 12.14 12.17
N GLY A 173 20.55 13.03 11.17
CA GLY A 173 21.65 13.98 10.93
C GLY A 173 22.84 13.42 10.16
N GLU A 174 22.84 12.12 9.83
CA GLU A 174 23.85 11.48 8.98
C GLU A 174 23.35 11.36 7.53
N VAL A 175 24.29 11.34 6.58
CA VAL A 175 24.00 11.15 5.15
C VAL A 175 24.31 9.72 4.76
N TYR A 176 23.26 9.02 4.39
CA TYR A 176 23.30 7.68 3.81
C TYR A 176 23.20 7.76 2.29
N SER A 177 23.85 6.85 1.59
CA SER A 177 23.78 6.75 0.14
C SER A 177 23.48 5.32 -0.29
N LEU A 178 22.72 5.20 -1.38
CA LEU A 178 22.61 3.94 -2.11
C LEU A 178 23.93 3.66 -2.86
N PRO A 179 24.30 2.38 -3.06
CA PRO A 179 25.48 2.02 -3.81
C PRO A 179 25.40 2.51 -5.26
N GLY A 180 26.44 3.24 -5.71
CA GLY A 180 26.47 3.88 -7.03
C GLY A 180 26.75 2.91 -8.20
N ASP A 181 27.59 1.89 -7.96
CA ASP A 181 27.87 0.82 -8.91
C ASP A 181 27.36 -0.49 -8.32
N LEU A 182 26.21 -0.95 -8.79
CA LEU A 182 25.67 -2.23 -8.38
C LEU A 182 26.64 -3.37 -8.69
N MET A 183 27.22 -3.94 -7.62
CA MET A 183 27.74 -5.31 -7.57
C MET A 183 28.72 -5.69 -8.69
N LYS A 184 29.48 -4.74 -9.26
CA LYS A 184 30.47 -5.03 -10.30
C LYS A 184 31.84 -5.43 -9.75
N LYS A 185 32.03 -5.48 -8.43
CA LYS A 185 33.30 -5.86 -7.79
C LYS A 185 33.09 -6.73 -6.54
N SER A 186 32.33 -7.81 -6.68
CA SER A 186 32.05 -8.81 -5.64
C SER A 186 33.32 -9.27 -4.92
N THR A 187 33.55 -8.75 -3.72
CA THR A 187 34.41 -9.40 -2.72
C THR A 187 33.58 -10.40 -1.90
N LEU A 188 34.22 -11.29 -1.14
CA LEU A 188 33.55 -12.36 -0.37
C LEU A 188 32.47 -11.84 0.60
N ILE A 189 32.62 -10.60 1.07
CA ILE A 189 31.68 -9.89 1.95
C ILE A 189 30.41 -9.48 1.19
N GLU A 190 30.54 -9.10 -0.09
CA GLU A 190 29.43 -8.71 -0.96
C GLU A 190 28.61 -9.91 -1.47
N PHE A 191 29.17 -11.13 -1.41
CA PHE A 191 28.41 -12.37 -1.66
C PHE A 191 27.51 -12.73 -0.48
N ALA A 192 27.98 -12.55 0.76
CA ALA A 192 27.15 -12.70 1.95
C ALA A 192 26.04 -11.63 1.99
N GLU A 193 26.35 -10.42 1.54
CA GLU A 193 25.38 -9.33 1.35
C GLU A 193 24.30 -9.69 0.32
N ALA A 194 24.68 -10.22 -0.84
CA ALA A 194 23.74 -10.66 -1.86
C ALA A 194 22.83 -11.79 -1.35
N ALA A 195 23.36 -12.74 -0.58
CA ALA A 195 22.59 -13.83 0.01
C ALA A 195 21.59 -13.33 1.08
N GLN A 196 22.02 -12.44 1.98
CA GLN A 196 21.15 -11.83 2.99
C GLN A 196 20.06 -10.96 2.34
N PHE A 197 20.44 -10.16 1.34
CA PHE A 197 19.54 -9.36 0.53
C PHE A 197 18.49 -10.23 -0.20
N GLU A 198 18.89 -11.32 -0.85
CA GLU A 198 17.97 -12.25 -1.52
C GLU A 198 17.02 -12.95 -0.53
N GLN A 199 17.53 -13.37 0.63
CA GLN A 199 16.72 -14.00 1.68
C GLN A 199 15.68 -13.02 2.28
N ASP A 200 16.06 -11.78 2.53
CA ASP A 200 15.15 -10.75 3.03
C ASP A 200 14.13 -10.33 1.95
N LEU A 201 14.54 -10.23 0.67
CA LEU A 201 13.61 -10.01 -0.45
C LEU A 201 12.60 -11.14 -0.62
N GLN A 202 13.03 -12.39 -0.46
CA GLN A 202 12.11 -13.53 -0.44
C GLN A 202 11.15 -13.45 0.75
N SER A 203 11.63 -13.02 1.91
CA SER A 203 10.79 -12.82 3.10
C SER A 203 9.74 -11.71 2.90
N VAL A 204 10.12 -10.60 2.26
CA VAL A 204 9.18 -9.53 1.87
C VAL A 204 8.14 -10.05 0.87
N ARG A 205 8.57 -10.82 -0.14
CA ARG A 205 7.66 -11.45 -1.11
C ARG A 205 6.70 -12.46 -0.46
N ASN A 206 7.11 -13.08 0.63
CA ASN A 206 6.29 -13.99 1.43
C ASN A 206 5.42 -13.27 2.48
N GLY A 207 5.31 -11.94 2.42
CA GLY A 207 4.43 -11.14 3.28
C GLY A 207 5.07 -10.64 4.57
N ASN A 208 6.36 -10.89 4.82
CA ASN A 208 7.05 -10.31 5.97
C ASN A 208 7.54 -8.90 5.67
N ALA A 209 6.66 -7.91 5.85
CA ALA A 209 6.99 -6.50 5.62
C ALA A 209 8.16 -6.01 6.49
N THR A 210 8.38 -6.59 7.68
CA THR A 210 9.46 -6.14 8.58
C THR A 210 10.86 -6.40 8.02
N ALA A 211 11.01 -7.38 7.11
CA ALA A 211 12.26 -7.64 6.41
C ALA A 211 12.71 -6.47 5.51
N MET A 212 11.81 -5.52 5.16
CA MET A 212 12.20 -4.32 4.43
C MET A 212 13.16 -3.40 5.20
N LEU A 213 13.11 -3.40 6.53
CA LEU A 213 14.10 -2.66 7.34
C LEU A 213 15.48 -3.30 7.23
N ASN A 214 15.56 -4.64 7.25
CA ASN A 214 16.83 -5.36 7.06
C ASN A 214 17.43 -5.06 5.69
N VAL A 215 16.61 -5.16 4.62
CA VAL A 215 17.02 -4.79 3.26
C VAL A 215 17.55 -3.36 3.22
N THR A 216 16.86 -2.42 3.88
CA THR A 216 17.26 -1.02 3.92
C THR A 216 18.57 -0.82 4.68
N ALA A 217 18.78 -1.51 5.81
CA ALA A 217 19.99 -1.45 6.60
C ALA A 217 21.23 -2.02 5.90
N VAL A 218 21.04 -3.00 5.03
CA VAL A 218 22.08 -3.55 4.15
C VAL A 218 22.44 -2.56 3.03
N LEU A 219 21.43 -1.99 2.37
CA LEU A 219 21.63 -1.14 1.19
C LEU A 219 22.14 0.27 1.52
N LEU A 220 21.58 0.90 2.57
CA LEU A 220 21.94 2.28 2.91
C LEU A 220 23.22 2.31 3.74
N ARG A 221 24.23 2.99 3.23
CA ARG A 221 25.52 3.13 3.89
C ARG A 221 25.86 4.59 4.14
N PRO A 222 26.46 4.94 5.29
CA PRO A 222 27.08 6.25 5.45
C PRO A 222 28.10 6.47 4.32
N LEU A 223 28.17 7.71 3.82
CA LEU A 223 29.03 8.04 2.69
C LEU A 223 30.50 7.65 2.96
N GLY A 224 31.06 6.78 2.11
CA GLY A 224 32.46 6.33 2.22
C GLY A 224 32.73 5.22 3.24
N VAL A 225 31.70 4.62 3.85
CA VAL A 225 31.84 3.51 4.79
C VAL A 225 31.54 2.17 4.10
N ALA A 226 32.45 1.20 4.26
CA ALA A 226 32.24 -0.17 3.76
C ALA A 226 31.27 -0.94 4.66
N TYR A 227 30.66 -2.00 4.14
CA TYR A 227 29.78 -2.86 4.91
C TYR A 227 30.54 -3.58 6.05
N SER A 228 29.95 -3.62 7.23
CA SER A 228 30.33 -4.49 8.34
C SER A 228 29.08 -4.86 9.15
N GLU A 229 29.17 -5.96 9.92
CA GLU A 229 28.06 -6.38 10.79
C GLU A 229 27.76 -5.32 11.86
N GLU A 230 28.79 -4.68 12.42
CA GLU A 230 28.62 -3.58 13.38
C GLU A 230 27.88 -2.39 12.77
N GLN A 231 28.19 -2.07 11.51
CA GLN A 231 27.50 -1.00 10.79
C GLN A 231 26.04 -1.36 10.51
N TYR A 232 25.76 -2.61 10.14
CA TYR A 232 24.39 -3.11 9.95
C TYR A 232 23.57 -2.98 11.23
N GLN A 233 24.10 -3.44 12.37
CA GLN A 233 23.41 -3.35 13.66
C GLN A 233 23.17 -1.89 14.10
N ARG A 234 24.14 -1.00 13.87
CA ARG A 234 23.97 0.44 14.10
C ARG A 234 22.89 1.03 13.20
N ASN A 235 22.90 0.70 11.91
CA ASN A 235 21.89 1.14 10.95
C ASN A 235 20.50 0.69 11.39
N MET A 236 20.34 -0.57 11.78
CA MET A 236 19.06 -1.10 12.26
C MET A 236 18.54 -0.31 13.47
N ALA A 237 19.38 -0.02 14.46
CA ALA A 237 18.99 0.78 15.62
C ALA A 237 18.58 2.21 15.22
N THR A 238 19.36 2.87 14.36
CA THR A 238 19.06 4.23 13.88
C THR A 238 17.78 4.25 13.04
N PHE A 239 17.64 3.33 12.09
CA PHE A 239 16.52 3.29 11.16
C PHE A 239 15.23 2.92 11.86
N ALA A 240 15.30 2.07 12.90
CA ALA A 240 14.14 1.75 13.70
C ALA A 240 13.48 3.00 14.32
N GLN A 241 14.25 4.03 14.64
CA GLN A 241 13.78 5.25 15.29
C GLN A 241 13.56 6.42 14.33
N HIS A 242 14.35 6.51 13.26
CA HIS A 242 14.46 7.73 12.46
C HIS A 242 14.16 7.56 10.97
N LEU A 243 14.19 6.33 10.43
CA LEU A 243 13.82 6.11 9.04
C LEU A 243 12.33 6.39 8.90
N THR A 244 11.94 7.24 7.95
CA THR A 244 10.53 7.55 7.72
C THR A 244 9.91 6.52 6.77
N MET A 245 8.57 6.42 6.77
CA MET A 245 7.82 5.64 5.81
C MET A 245 8.11 6.12 4.37
N TYR A 246 8.30 7.44 4.20
CA TYR A 246 8.75 8.02 2.92
C TYR A 246 10.08 7.43 2.46
N ASP A 247 11.10 7.45 3.31
CA ASP A 247 12.43 6.96 2.93
C ASP A 247 12.41 5.46 2.62
N LEU A 248 11.68 4.68 3.42
CA LEU A 248 11.48 3.25 3.18
C LEU A 248 10.82 2.99 1.81
N TYR A 249 9.83 3.81 1.44
CA TYR A 249 9.16 3.72 0.13
C TYR A 249 10.11 4.04 -1.02
N GLN A 250 10.91 5.10 -0.92
CA GLN A 250 11.86 5.46 -1.98
C GLN A 250 12.94 4.38 -2.16
N VAL A 251 13.40 3.74 -1.08
CA VAL A 251 14.30 2.59 -1.16
C VAL A 251 13.63 1.41 -1.87
N ALA A 252 12.37 1.11 -1.55
CA ALA A 252 11.62 0.05 -2.24
C ALA A 252 11.39 0.37 -3.74
N PHE A 253 11.11 1.63 -4.07
CA PHE A 253 10.98 2.09 -5.44
C PHE A 253 12.28 1.93 -6.22
N PHE A 254 13.42 2.32 -5.64
CA PHE A 254 14.74 2.12 -6.24
C PHE A 254 14.99 0.64 -6.58
N LEU A 255 14.68 -0.27 -5.65
CA LEU A 255 14.81 -1.71 -5.87
C LEU A 255 13.93 -2.23 -7.00
N ARG A 256 12.69 -1.73 -7.11
CA ARG A 256 11.79 -2.07 -8.21
C ARG A 256 12.33 -1.59 -9.56
N ALA A 257 12.74 -0.32 -9.64
CA ALA A 257 13.29 0.27 -10.85
C ALA A 257 14.55 -0.47 -11.32
N LEU A 258 15.38 -0.88 -10.37
CA LEU A 258 16.56 -1.69 -10.61
C LEU A 258 16.21 -3.09 -11.15
N SER A 259 15.27 -3.79 -10.52
CA SER A 259 14.80 -5.10 -10.98
C SER A 259 14.24 -5.04 -12.41
N MET A 260 13.46 -3.99 -12.73
CA MET A 260 12.95 -3.77 -14.09
C MET A 260 14.07 -3.51 -15.10
N ARG A 261 15.12 -2.76 -14.74
CA ARG A 261 16.29 -2.54 -15.59
C ARG A 261 17.04 -3.83 -15.88
N TYR A 262 17.23 -4.70 -14.89
CA TYR A 262 17.88 -6.01 -15.10
C TYR A 262 17.02 -6.94 -15.94
N ALA A 263 15.71 -6.99 -15.73
CA ALA A 263 14.80 -7.78 -16.56
C ALA A 263 14.83 -7.33 -18.02
N LEU A 264 14.86 -6.01 -18.27
CA LEU A 264 14.96 -5.45 -19.60
C LEU A 264 16.31 -5.75 -20.25
N ALA A 265 17.42 -5.57 -19.52
CA ALA A 265 18.76 -5.89 -20.02
C ALA A 265 18.88 -7.39 -20.38
N PHE A 266 18.34 -8.28 -19.55
CA PHE A 266 18.30 -9.72 -19.84
C PHE A 266 17.51 -10.02 -21.12
N LEU A 267 16.34 -9.40 -21.29
CA LEU A 267 15.53 -9.54 -22.51
C LEU A 267 16.29 -9.03 -23.76
N THR A 268 16.98 -7.90 -23.66
CA THR A 268 17.82 -7.37 -24.74
C THR A 268 18.95 -8.34 -25.10
N TYR A 269 19.63 -8.93 -24.11
CA TYR A 269 20.67 -9.94 -24.36
C TYR A 269 20.11 -11.23 -24.98
N THR A 270 18.90 -11.65 -24.63
CA THR A 270 18.26 -12.81 -25.28
C THR A 270 17.85 -12.52 -26.73
N VAL A 271 17.40 -11.30 -27.04
CA VAL A 271 17.03 -10.89 -28.40
C VAL A 271 18.28 -10.67 -29.27
N GLU A 272 19.33 -10.05 -28.73
CA GLU A 272 20.61 -9.88 -29.43
C GLU A 272 21.34 -11.21 -29.66
N GLY A 273 21.14 -12.20 -28.76
CA GLY A 273 21.65 -13.57 -28.92
C GLY A 273 20.92 -14.39 -29.99
N GLU A 274 19.68 -14.06 -30.33
CA GLU A 274 18.92 -14.72 -31.41
C GLU A 274 19.14 -14.05 -32.79
N THR A 275 19.66 -12.81 -32.84
CA THR A 275 19.96 -12.08 -34.08
C THR A 275 21.42 -12.15 -34.54
N ALA A 276 22.18 -13.17 -34.14
CA ALA A 276 23.48 -13.46 -34.75
C ALA A 276 23.31 -14.47 -35.91
N PRO A 277 23.07 -14.03 -37.16
CA PRO A 277 23.19 -14.91 -38.31
C PRO A 277 24.66 -15.27 -38.52
N GLY A 278 24.88 -16.53 -38.90
CA GLY A 278 26.20 -17.13 -39.07
C GLY A 278 27.15 -16.31 -39.94
N ILE A 279 28.41 -16.30 -39.50
CA ILE A 279 29.55 -16.10 -40.40
C ILE A 279 30.14 -17.49 -40.59
N ASP A 280 29.77 -18.10 -41.72
CA ASP A 280 30.47 -19.26 -42.28
C ASP A 280 31.93 -18.88 -42.56
N THR A 281 32.85 -19.75 -42.15
CA THR A 281 34.19 -19.89 -42.77
C THR A 281 34.15 -20.99 -43.80
#